data_AF-A0A3C0MFI6-F1
#
_entry.id   AF-A0A3C0MFI6-F1
#
_cell.length_a   1.000
_cell.length_b   1.000
_cell.length_c   1.000
_cell.angle_alpha   90.00
_cell.angle_beta   90.00
_cell.angle_gamma   90.00
#
_symmetry.space_group_name_H-M   'P 1'
#
loop_
_entity.id
_entity.type
_entity.pdbx_description
1 polymer ?
#
loop_
_entity_poly.entity_id
_entity_poly.type
_entity_poly.pdbx_seq_one_letter_code
_entity_poly.pdbx_strand_id
1 'polypeptide(L)' 'ADFADDRPSKCTYEIVQAMPGVSKLTVVHEDFDGPTATYKSVAQGWMVILSGLKTLLETGKPMSDGRPAQ' A
#
# COMPACT_ATOMS: atom_id res chain seq x y z
N ALA A 1 -0.22 -18.45 5.22
CA ALA A 1 0.49 -18.46 3.92
C ALA A 1 1.94 -18.19 4.25
N ASP A 2 2.87 -18.98 3.72
CA ASP A 2 4.28 -18.74 3.97
C ASP A 2 4.78 -17.70 2.97
N PHE A 3 5.05 -16.49 3.47
CA PHE A 3 5.58 -15.39 2.66
C PHE A 3 7.10 -15.50 2.50
N ALA A 4 7.78 -16.32 3.31
CA ALA A 4 9.23 -16.43 3.30
C ALA A 4 9.76 -17.13 2.05
N ASP A 5 8.93 -17.95 1.41
CA ASP A 5 9.25 -18.65 0.17
C ASP A 5 9.06 -17.79 -1.09
N ASP A 6 8.39 -16.64 -0.96
CA ASP A 6 8.18 -15.74 -2.09
C ASP A 6 9.48 -14.98 -2.41
N ARG A 7 9.93 -15.03 -3.67
CA ARG A 7 11.04 -14.19 -4.15
C ARG A 7 10.71 -12.70 -3.94
N PRO A 8 11.73 -11.85 -3.69
CA PRO A 8 11.53 -10.40 -3.69
C PRO A 8 10.82 -9.90 -4.95
N SER A 9 9.73 -9.17 -4.73
CA SER A 9 8.98 -8.42 -5.73
C SER A 9 9.39 -6.94 -5.68
N LYS A 10 8.96 -6.16 -6.69
CA LYS A 10 9.31 -4.75 -6.82
C LYS A 10 8.09 -3.86 -6.59
N CYS A 11 8.23 -2.86 -5.73
CA CYS A 11 7.23 -1.82 -5.53
C CYS A 11 7.78 -0.46 -5.97
N THR A 12 7.10 0.16 -6.94
CA THR A 12 7.42 1.49 -7.47
C THR A 12 6.35 2.48 -7.04
N TYR A 13 6.79 3.63 -6.52
CA TYR A 13 5.92 4.76 -6.18
C TYR A 13 6.15 5.90 -7.16
N GLU A 14 5.14 6.22 -7.94
CA GLU A 14 5.15 7.39 -8.83
C GLU A 14 4.33 8.50 -8.19
N ILE A 15 4.96 9.65 -7.97
CA ILE A 15 4.33 10.80 -7.33
C ILE A 15 4.44 11.98 -8.28
N VAL A 16 3.28 12.46 -8.74
CA VAL A 16 3.18 13.60 -9.64
C VAL A 16 2.20 14.63 -9.09
N GLN A 17 2.43 15.90 -9.37
CA GLN A 17 1.46 16.93 -9.03
C GLN A 17 0.22 16.78 -9.93
N ALA A 18 -0.96 16.67 -9.31
CA ALA A 18 -2.23 16.56 -10.03
C ALA A 18 -2.94 17.91 -10.11
N MET A 19 -2.93 18.66 -9.01
CA MET A 19 -3.50 20.01 -8.87
C MET A 19 -2.65 20.82 -7.87
N PRO A 20 -2.81 22.14 -7.76
CA PRO A 20 -2.13 22.91 -6.71
C PRO A 20 -2.41 22.30 -5.32
N GLY A 21 -1.34 21.91 -4.62
CA GLY A 21 -1.43 21.29 -3.30
C GLY A 21 -1.89 19.83 -3.27
N VAL A 22 -2.14 19.19 -4.42
CA VAL A 22 -2.60 17.78 -4.49
C VAL A 22 -1.63 16.96 -5.34
N SER A 23 -1.14 15.85 -4.77
CA SER A 23 -0.30 14.88 -5.46
C SER A 23 -1.11 13.63 -5.83
N LYS A 24 -0.93 13.14 -7.06
CA LYS A 24 -1.36 11.79 -7.44
C LYS A 24 -0.22 10.83 -7.11
N LEU A 25 -0.53 9.86 -6.25
CA LEU A 25 0.32 8.71 -5.98
C LEU A 25 -0.18 7.51 -6.80
N THR A 26 0.69 6.93 -7.62
CA THR A 26 0.45 5.64 -8.28
C THR A 26 1.42 4.61 -7.69
N VAL A 27 0.88 3.48 -7.22
CA VAL A 27 1.67 2.37 -6.69
C VAL A 27 1.63 1.24 -7.71
N VAL A 28 2.81 0.84 -8.19
CA VAL A 28 2.98 -0.31 -9.09
C VAL A 28 3.75 -1.37 -8.32
N HIS A 29 3.07 -2.45 -7.96
CA HIS A 29 3.70 -3.61 -7.34
C HIS A 29 3.74 -4.73 -8.38
N GLU A 30 4.94 -5.16 -8.76
CA GLU A 30 5.22 -6.04 -9.90
C GLU A 30 6.37 -7.02 -9.60
N ASP A 31 6.80 -7.77 -10.61
CA ASP A 31 7.89 -8.76 -10.52
C ASP A 31 7.59 -9.91 -9.53
N PHE A 32 6.37 -10.46 -9.62
CA PHE A 32 5.97 -11.65 -8.86
C PHE A 32 6.23 -12.94 -9.64
N ASP A 33 6.59 -14.01 -8.93
CA ASP A 33 6.74 -15.36 -9.50
C ASP A 33 5.39 -16.11 -9.61
N GLY A 34 4.36 -15.42 -10.13
CA GLY A 34 3.00 -15.93 -10.29
C GLY A 34 2.06 -15.62 -9.12
N PRO A 35 0.97 -16.38 -8.94
CA PRO A 35 -0.08 -16.11 -7.94
C PRO A 35 0.34 -16.58 -6.53
N THR A 36 1.47 -16.08 -6.05
CA THR A 36 2.07 -16.39 -4.75
C THR A 36 1.27 -15.81 -3.58
N ALA A 37 1.73 -16.06 -2.35
CA ALA A 37 1.10 -15.52 -1.14
C ALA A 37 1.10 -13.98 -1.13
N THR A 38 2.25 -13.38 -1.48
CA THR A 38 2.45 -11.93 -1.59
C THR A 38 1.53 -11.34 -2.66
N TYR A 39 1.52 -11.90 -3.88
CA TYR A 39 0.65 -11.42 -4.97
C TYR A 39 -0.83 -11.33 -4.54
N LYS A 40 -1.33 -12.39 -3.89
CA LYS A 40 -2.73 -12.44 -3.42
C LYS A 40 -2.99 -11.45 -2.29
N SER A 41 -2.04 -11.26 -1.39
CA SER A 41 -2.16 -10.34 -0.25
C SER A 41 -2.17 -8.88 -0.69
N VAL A 42 -1.25 -8.48 -1.57
CA VAL A 42 -1.07 -7.07 -1.96
C VAL A 42 -2.26 -6.54 -2.74
N ALA A 43 -2.97 -7.40 -3.49
CA ALA A 43 -4.18 -7.04 -4.23
C ALA A 43 -5.27 -6.43 -3.33
N GLN A 44 -5.35 -6.84 -2.07
CA GLN A 44 -6.31 -6.31 -1.09
C GLN A 44 -5.67 -5.36 -0.08
N GLY A 45 -4.40 -5.59 0.29
CA GLY A 45 -3.72 -4.83 1.34
C GLY A 45 -3.46 -3.36 1.02
N TRP A 46 -3.19 -3.02 -0.25
CA TRP A 46 -2.83 -1.64 -0.62
C TRP A 46 -3.91 -0.62 -0.31
N MET A 47 -5.19 -0.98 -0.43
CA MET A 47 -6.29 -0.04 -0.19
C MET A 47 -6.33 0.43 1.28
N VAL A 48 -5.98 -0.44 2.23
CA VAL A 48 -5.90 -0.10 3.66
C VAL A 48 -4.72 0.85 3.90
N ILE A 49 -3.57 0.56 3.31
CA ILE A 49 -2.34 1.37 3.44
C ILE A 49 -2.57 2.77 2.86
N LEU A 50 -3.12 2.86 1.64
CA LEU A 50 -3.36 4.14 0.96
C LEU A 50 -4.42 4.98 1.67
N SER A 51 -5.48 4.36 2.20
CA SER A 51 -6.49 5.05 3.00
C SER A 51 -5.92 5.57 4.32
N GLY A 52 -5.03 4.80 4.96
CA GLY A 52 -4.29 5.22 6.15
C GLY A 52 -3.39 6.41 5.90
N LEU A 53 -2.62 6.38 4.81
CA LEU A 53 -1.76 7.49 4.38
C LEU A 53 -2.59 8.76 4.11
N LYS A 54 -3.69 8.65 3.37
CA LYS A 54 -4.60 9.78 3.11
C LYS A 54 -5.13 10.38 4.42
N THR A 55 -5.63 9.53 5.32
CA THR A 55 -6.17 9.99 6.62
C THR A 55 -5.12 10.74 7.43
N LEU A 56 -3.88 10.22 7.47
CA LEU A 56 -2.78 10.86 8.16
C LEU A 56 -2.45 12.24 7.57
N LEU A 57 -2.37 12.33 6.24
CA LEU A 57 -2.05 13.58 5.55
C LEU A 57 -3.16 14.63 5.69
N GLU A 58 -4.42 14.24 5.72
CA GLU A 58 -5.56 15.17 5.79
C GLU A 58 -5.90 15.62 7.22
N THR A 59 -5.68 14.77 8.21
CA THR A 59 -6.14 15.02 9.58
C THR A 59 -5.00 15.21 10.59
N GLY A 60 -3.77 14.85 10.21
CA GLY A 60 -2.63 14.77 11.13
C GLY A 60 -2.69 13.59 12.10
N LYS A 61 -3.66 12.67 11.95
CA LYS A 61 -3.86 11.50 12.83
C LYS A 61 -3.97 10.21 12.00
N PRO A 62 -3.44 9.08 12.48
CA PRO A 62 -3.54 7.82 11.76
C PRO A 62 -4.98 7.30 11.75
N MET A 63 -5.33 6.52 10.70
CA MET A 63 -6.67 5.93 10.54
C MET A 63 -7.02 4.91 11.64
N SER A 64 -6.03 4.18 12.13
CA SER A 64 -6.12 3.37 13.34
C SER A 64 -4.93 3.69 14.24
N ASP A 65 -5.10 3.53 15.54
CA ASP A 65 -4.03 3.71 16.53
C ASP A 65 -3.17 2.45 16.70
N GLY A 66 -3.27 1.50 15.76
CA GLY A 66 -2.54 0.24 15.78
C GLY A 66 -3.02 -0.78 16.82
N ARG A 67 -4.09 -0.49 17.58
CA ARG A 67 -4.68 -1.48 18.48
C ARG A 67 -5.58 -2.44 17.69
N PRO A 68 -5.53 -3.76 17.95
CA PRO A 68 -6.49 -4.68 17.35
C PRO A 68 -7.91 -4.30 17.78
N ALA A 69 -8.88 -4.50 16.88
CA ALA A 69 -10.29 -4.39 17.23
C ALA A 69 -10.57 -5.33 18.41
N GLN A 70 -11.17 -4.77 19.47
CA GLN A 70 -11.56 -5.51 20.68
C GLN A 70 -12.71 -6.47 20.38
#